data_AF-A0A0F0GSN6-F1
#
_entry.id   AF-A0A0F0GSN6-F1
#
_cell.length_a   1.000
_cell.length_b   1.000
_cell.length_c   1.000
_cell.angle_alpha   90.00
_cell.angle_beta   90.00
_cell.angle_gamma   90.00
#
_symmetry.space_group_name_H-M   'P 1'
#
loop_
_entity.id
_entity.type
_entity.pdbx_description
1 polymer ?
#
loop_
_entity_poly.entity_id
_entity_poly.type
_entity_poly.pdbx_seq_one_letter_code
_entity_poly.pdbx_strand_id
1 'polypeptide(L)'
;MPCEHSAVFADYSNPTVDEVRAWAYSGEDEPSQDFDLLFAHLDFLPLLLELVSDQDCPVRTLMLEVLYCTFGHSKPEWGDPRLREAISVAGKSADPWLVTWAARATRVLEYPKRFDRSDWCSYQGYPATPTG
;
A
#
# COMPACT_ATOMS: atom_id res chain seq x y z
N MET A 1 35.36 3.47 -15.96
CA MET A 1 34.33 3.99 -15.04
C MET A 1 33.44 2.81 -14.70
N PRO A 2 33.41 2.31 -13.45
CA PRO A 2 32.39 1.35 -13.08
C PRO A 2 31.06 2.11 -12.96
N CYS A 3 30.02 1.61 -13.60
CA CYS A 3 28.64 2.02 -13.29
C CYS A 3 28.36 1.48 -11.90
N GLU A 4 28.45 2.35 -10.89
CA GLU A 4 28.07 2.05 -9.53
C GLU A 4 26.53 1.99 -9.51
N HIS A 5 25.96 0.82 -9.79
CA HIS A 5 24.57 0.57 -9.43
C HIS A 5 24.55 0.59 -7.90
N SER A 6 24.15 1.71 -7.32
CA SER A 6 23.88 1.81 -5.89
C SER A 6 22.67 0.91 -5.63
N ALA A 7 22.90 -0.34 -5.23
CA ALA A 7 21.81 -1.27 -4.95
C ALA A 7 20.97 -0.70 -3.81
N VAL A 8 19.73 -0.30 -4.13
CA VAL A 8 18.78 0.25 -3.15
C VAL A 8 18.36 -0.80 -2.11
N PHE A 9 18.46 -2.09 -2.45
CA PHE A 9 18.12 -3.22 -1.59
C PHE A 9 19.32 -4.12 -1.32
N ALA A 10 19.52 -4.50 -0.06
CA ALA A 10 20.47 -5.53 0.35
C ALA A 10 19.92 -6.95 0.10
N ASP A 11 18.61 -7.15 0.27
CA ASP A 11 17.89 -8.39 -0.08
C ASP A 11 16.60 -8.06 -0.83
N TYR A 12 16.61 -8.32 -2.13
CA TYR A 12 15.46 -8.07 -3.02
C TYR A 12 14.23 -8.93 -2.70
N SER A 13 14.36 -10.01 -1.93
CA SER A 13 13.23 -10.87 -1.56
C SER A 13 12.61 -10.51 -0.20
N ASN A 14 13.28 -9.66 0.58
CA ASN A 14 12.84 -9.26 1.91
C ASN A 14 13.31 -7.83 2.22
N PRO A 15 12.81 -6.83 1.46
CA PRO A 15 13.26 -5.47 1.62
C PRO A 15 12.81 -4.91 2.97
N THR A 16 13.62 -4.03 3.55
CA THR A 16 13.26 -3.29 4.76
C THR A 16 12.40 -2.07 4.44
N VAL A 17 11.72 -1.54 5.45
CA VAL A 17 10.92 -0.30 5.35
C VAL A 17 11.76 0.86 4.82
N ASP A 18 13.00 1.01 5.28
CA ASP A 18 13.87 2.11 4.85
C ASP A 18 14.36 1.94 3.42
N GLU A 19 14.61 0.71 2.97
CA GLU A 19 14.98 0.43 1.58
C GLU A 19 13.80 0.67 0.63
N VAL A 20 12.59 0.26 0.98
CA VAL A 20 11.37 0.56 0.18
C VAL A 20 11.14 2.06 0.13
N ARG A 21 11.33 2.78 1.26
CA ARG A 21 11.25 4.25 1.26
C ARG A 21 12.29 4.87 0.33
N ALA A 22 13.54 4.41 0.37
CA ALA A 22 14.59 4.92 -0.49
C ALA A 22 14.29 4.67 -1.98
N TRP A 23 13.81 3.48 -2.31
CA TRP A 23 13.40 3.11 -3.66
C TRP A 23 12.23 3.95 -4.18
N ALA A 24 11.25 4.24 -3.32
CA ALA A 24 10.09 5.04 -3.71
C ALA A 24 10.46 6.42 -4.31
N TYR A 25 11.64 6.95 -3.96
CA TYR A 25 12.17 8.22 -4.45
C TYR A 25 13.41 8.09 -5.34
N SER A 26 13.89 6.88 -5.64
CA SER A 26 15.11 6.68 -6.42
C SER A 26 14.92 6.94 -7.92
N GLY A 27 13.68 6.80 -8.41
CA GLY A 27 13.37 6.82 -9.84
C GLY A 27 13.77 5.54 -10.56
N GLU A 28 14.16 4.49 -9.83
CA GLU A 28 14.41 3.17 -10.38
C GLU A 28 13.09 2.43 -10.62
N ASP A 29 13.04 1.62 -11.67
CA ASP A 29 11.91 0.73 -11.94
C ASP A 29 11.78 -0.36 -10.85
N GLU A 30 10.64 -1.06 -10.84
CA GLU A 30 10.45 -2.24 -9.99
C GLU A 30 11.52 -3.31 -10.29
N PRO A 31 12.25 -3.83 -9.28
CA PRO A 31 13.32 -4.79 -9.50
C PRO A 31 12.88 -6.14 -10.10
N SER A 32 11.63 -6.53 -9.91
CA SER A 32 11.08 -7.82 -10.34
C SER A 32 9.58 -7.78 -10.58
N GLN A 33 9.04 -8.83 -11.20
CA GLN A 33 7.58 -9.05 -11.20
C GLN A 33 7.08 -9.26 -9.76
N ASP A 34 5.85 -8.82 -9.51
CA ASP A 34 5.18 -8.94 -8.20
C ASP A 34 5.99 -8.32 -7.04
N PHE A 35 6.84 -7.33 -7.33
CA PHE A 35 7.69 -6.69 -6.33
C PHE A 35 6.86 -6.02 -5.23
N ASP A 36 5.74 -5.41 -5.63
CA ASP A 36 4.70 -4.86 -4.76
C ASP A 36 4.19 -5.86 -3.70
N LEU A 37 4.14 -7.15 -4.03
CA LEU A 37 3.68 -8.19 -3.10
C LEU A 37 4.65 -8.42 -1.94
N LEU A 38 5.94 -8.09 -2.09
CA LEU A 38 6.95 -8.30 -1.05
C LEU A 38 6.71 -7.41 0.17
N PHE A 39 6.04 -6.28 0.00
CA PHE A 39 5.72 -5.34 1.07
C PHE A 39 4.20 -5.08 1.20
N ALA A 40 3.36 -5.92 0.57
CA ALA A 40 1.91 -5.90 0.71
C ALA A 40 1.42 -6.60 2.00
N HIS A 41 2.01 -6.26 3.15
CA HIS A 41 1.67 -6.84 4.46
C HIS A 41 1.67 -5.80 5.59
N LEU A 42 1.13 -6.21 6.75
CA LEU A 42 0.74 -5.28 7.83
C LEU A 42 1.88 -4.44 8.42
N ASP A 43 3.13 -4.89 8.34
CA ASP A 43 4.28 -4.16 8.88
C ASP A 43 4.65 -2.93 8.05
N PHE A 44 4.23 -2.90 6.78
CA PHE A 44 4.43 -1.77 5.88
C PHE A 44 3.29 -0.75 5.91
N LEU A 45 2.17 -1.00 6.62
CA LEU A 45 1.04 -0.07 6.67
C LEU A 45 1.44 1.37 7.01
N PRO A 46 2.31 1.65 8.00
CA PRO A 46 2.73 3.02 8.28
C PRO A 46 3.44 3.68 7.09
N LEU A 47 4.34 2.94 6.41
CA LEU A 47 5.05 3.45 5.23
C LEU A 47 4.10 3.68 4.06
N LEU A 48 3.17 2.75 3.82
CA LEU A 48 2.20 2.88 2.74
C LEU A 48 1.32 4.13 2.95
N LEU A 49 0.86 4.38 4.18
CA LEU A 49 0.11 5.60 4.50
C LEU A 49 0.95 6.87 4.32
N GLU A 50 2.21 6.84 4.77
CA GLU A 50 3.17 7.94 4.57
C GLU A 50 3.33 8.26 3.07
N LEU A 51 3.71 7.29 2.27
CA LEU A 51 4.01 7.47 0.84
C LEU A 51 2.78 7.80 0.00
N VAL A 52 1.58 7.31 0.34
CA VAL A 52 0.35 7.69 -0.35
C VAL A 52 -0.05 9.13 0.00
N SER A 53 0.20 9.58 1.23
CA SER A 53 -0.14 10.94 1.65
C SER A 53 0.79 12.00 1.05
N ASP A 54 2.01 11.62 0.69
CA ASP A 54 2.99 12.50 0.05
C ASP A 54 2.64 12.74 -1.42
N GLN A 55 2.37 13.99 -1.78
CA GLN A 55 2.02 14.37 -3.15
C GLN A 55 3.22 14.39 -4.10
N ASP A 56 4.44 14.44 -3.56
CA ASP A 56 5.68 14.46 -4.33
C ASP A 56 6.26 13.05 -4.52
N CYS A 57 5.65 12.01 -3.92
CA CYS A 57 6.05 10.61 -4.06
C CYS A 57 5.87 10.11 -5.51
N PRO A 58 6.95 9.75 -6.23
CA PRO A 58 6.88 9.29 -7.62
C PRO A 58 6.03 8.04 -7.81
N VAL A 59 6.04 7.14 -6.82
CA VAL A 59 5.33 5.85 -6.84
C VAL A 59 4.03 5.87 -6.05
N ARG A 60 3.49 7.05 -5.74
CA ARG A 60 2.28 7.24 -4.91
C ARG A 60 1.11 6.34 -5.34
N THR A 61 0.84 6.25 -6.65
CA THR A 61 -0.24 5.42 -7.20
C THR A 61 -0.02 3.94 -6.91
N LEU A 62 1.20 3.44 -7.12
CA LEU A 62 1.57 2.06 -6.80
C LEU A 62 1.42 1.80 -5.29
N MET A 63 1.85 2.72 -4.43
CA MET A 63 1.70 2.57 -2.97
C MET A 63 0.23 2.46 -2.54
N LEU A 64 -0.67 3.17 -3.24
CA LEU A 64 -2.11 3.05 -2.99
C LEU A 64 -2.62 1.67 -3.39
N GLU A 65 -2.20 1.14 -4.54
CA GLU A 65 -2.53 -0.22 -4.99
C GLU A 65 -2.04 -1.26 -3.98
N VAL A 66 -0.80 -1.15 -3.52
CA VAL A 66 -0.22 -2.02 -2.48
C VAL A 66 -1.01 -1.92 -1.17
N LEU A 67 -1.45 -0.73 -0.77
CA LEU A 67 -2.26 -0.52 0.43
C LEU A 67 -3.61 -1.24 0.34
N TYR A 68 -4.26 -1.18 -0.82
CA TYR A 68 -5.50 -1.94 -1.08
C TYR A 68 -5.24 -3.46 -1.07
N CYS A 69 -4.17 -3.93 -1.71
CA CYS A 69 -3.76 -5.33 -1.70
C CYS A 69 -3.45 -5.84 -0.29
N THR A 70 -2.75 -5.04 0.51
CA THR A 70 -2.43 -5.32 1.92
C THR A 70 -3.71 -5.52 2.73
N PHE A 71 -4.68 -4.62 2.57
CA PHE A 71 -6.00 -4.81 3.19
C PHE A 71 -6.63 -6.10 2.70
N GLY A 72 -6.60 -6.43 1.41
CA GLY A 72 -7.21 -7.66 0.88
C GLY A 72 -6.57 -8.96 1.40
N HIS A 73 -5.26 -8.97 1.61
CA HIS A 73 -4.48 -10.17 2.00
C HIS A 73 -4.53 -10.50 3.48
N SER A 74 -4.78 -9.51 4.33
CA SER A 74 -4.57 -9.67 5.77
C SER A 74 -5.60 -10.65 6.47
N LYS A 75 -6.55 -11.30 5.76
CA LYS A 75 -7.83 -11.86 6.33
C LYS A 75 -7.46 -13.04 7.24
N PRO A 76 -7.75 -13.01 8.55
CA PRO A 76 -8.98 -13.67 9.02
C PRO A 76 -9.88 -12.64 9.70
N GLU A 77 -10.80 -12.12 8.87
CA GLU A 77 -11.95 -11.28 9.24
C GLU A 77 -11.65 -9.97 9.98
N TRP A 78 -10.41 -9.47 9.87
CA TRP A 78 -10.07 -8.07 10.17
C TRP A 78 -10.02 -7.67 11.63
N GLY A 79 -9.71 -8.64 12.48
CA GLY A 79 -9.39 -8.45 13.89
C GLY A 79 -7.97 -7.93 14.20
N ASP A 80 -7.10 -7.63 13.21
CA ASP A 80 -5.74 -7.15 13.50
C ASP A 80 -5.76 -5.65 13.93
N PRO A 81 -5.19 -5.31 15.10
CA PRO A 81 -5.19 -3.94 15.60
C PRO A 81 -4.40 -2.96 14.74
N ARG A 82 -3.34 -3.41 14.04
CA ARG A 82 -2.54 -2.54 13.15
C ARG A 82 -3.38 -2.08 11.96
N LEU A 83 -4.22 -2.96 11.42
CA LEU A 83 -5.13 -2.62 10.34
C LEU A 83 -6.18 -1.60 10.81
N ARG A 84 -6.74 -1.78 12.01
CA ARG A 84 -7.71 -0.83 12.58
C ARG A 84 -7.10 0.54 12.84
N GLU A 85 -5.87 0.58 13.33
CA GLU A 85 -5.15 1.84 13.52
C GLU A 85 -4.88 2.52 12.17
N ALA A 86 -4.43 1.77 11.17
CA ALA A 86 -4.22 2.31 9.82
C ALA A 86 -5.49 2.92 9.22
N ILE A 87 -6.65 2.25 9.37
CA ILE A 87 -7.95 2.78 8.94
C ILE A 87 -8.30 4.07 9.69
N SER A 88 -8.08 4.12 11.00
CA SER A 88 -8.31 5.30 11.84
C SER A 88 -7.43 6.49 11.43
N VAL A 89 -6.14 6.24 11.17
CA VAL A 89 -5.19 7.25 10.71
C VAL A 89 -5.57 7.76 9.32
N ALA A 90 -5.82 6.86 8.37
CA ALA A 90 -6.19 7.21 7.00
C ALA A 90 -7.51 8.01 6.95
N GLY A 91 -8.50 7.67 7.77
CA GLY A 91 -9.77 8.40 7.84
C GLY A 91 -9.66 9.83 8.38
N LYS A 92 -8.54 10.19 9.02
CA LYS A 92 -8.25 11.56 9.49
C LYS A 92 -7.28 12.31 8.57
N SER A 93 -6.82 11.67 7.50
CA SER A 93 -5.91 12.28 6.53
C SER A 93 -6.57 13.45 5.80
N ALA A 94 -5.77 14.42 5.38
CA ALA A 94 -6.21 15.43 4.40
C ALA A 94 -6.22 14.88 2.97
N ASP A 95 -5.56 13.74 2.73
CA ASP A 95 -5.51 13.09 1.43
C ASP A 95 -6.85 12.36 1.14
N PRO A 96 -7.57 12.75 0.07
CA PRO A 96 -8.89 12.18 -0.23
C PRO A 96 -8.83 10.69 -0.59
N TRP A 97 -7.71 10.19 -1.14
CA TRP A 97 -7.57 8.77 -1.47
C TRP A 97 -7.46 7.91 -0.21
N LEU A 98 -6.72 8.38 0.80
CA LEU A 98 -6.63 7.71 2.09
C LEU A 98 -7.97 7.73 2.83
N VAL A 99 -8.70 8.84 2.80
CA VAL A 99 -10.04 8.94 3.39
C VAL A 99 -11.01 7.96 2.71
N THR A 100 -10.99 7.89 1.38
CA THR A 100 -11.80 6.93 0.61
C THR A 100 -11.42 5.48 0.91
N TRP A 101 -10.12 5.16 0.97
CA TRP A 101 -9.65 3.83 1.35
C TRP A 101 -10.15 3.44 2.75
N ALA A 102 -10.04 4.33 3.73
CA ALA A 102 -10.51 4.11 5.10
C ALA A 102 -12.03 3.86 5.17
N ALA A 103 -12.81 4.62 4.40
CA ALA A 103 -14.25 4.46 4.33
C ALA A 103 -14.64 3.09 3.74
N ARG A 104 -13.98 2.68 2.64
CA ARG A 104 -14.18 1.36 2.02
C ARG A 104 -13.77 0.23 2.98
N ALA A 105 -12.65 0.39 3.67
CA ALA A 105 -12.13 -0.60 4.61
C ALA A 105 -13.10 -0.79 5.76
N THR A 106 -13.55 0.31 6.38
CA THR A 106 -14.60 0.32 7.42
C THR A 106 -15.86 -0.39 6.96
N ARG A 107 -16.35 -0.10 5.74
CA ARG A 107 -17.53 -0.75 5.19
C ARG A 107 -17.36 -2.26 5.04
N VAL A 108 -16.17 -2.73 4.68
CA VAL A 108 -15.87 -4.17 4.65
C VAL A 108 -15.78 -4.76 6.05
N LEU A 109 -15.28 -4.03 7.06
CA LEU A 109 -15.31 -4.48 8.45
C LEU A 109 -16.75 -4.68 8.95
N GLU A 110 -17.65 -3.77 8.61
CA GLU A 110 -19.08 -3.83 8.97
C GLU A 110 -19.85 -4.91 8.19
N TYR A 111 -19.50 -5.10 6.92
CA TYR A 111 -20.17 -6.05 6.02
C TYR A 111 -19.17 -6.98 5.31
N PRO A 112 -18.49 -7.91 6.02
CA PRO A 112 -17.40 -8.72 5.45
C PRO A 112 -17.80 -9.56 4.24
N LYS A 113 -19.07 -9.95 4.15
CA LYS A 113 -19.65 -10.70 3.01
C LYS A 113 -19.68 -9.92 1.70
N ARG A 114 -19.49 -8.61 1.73
CA ARG A 114 -19.44 -7.74 0.53
C ARG A 114 -18.02 -7.55 0.00
N PHE A 115 -17.02 -8.12 0.65
CA PHE A 115 -15.65 -8.07 0.16
C PHE A 115 -15.52 -8.93 -1.10
N ASP A 116 -15.12 -8.29 -2.20
CA ASP A 116 -14.66 -8.96 -3.41
C ASP A 116 -13.15 -8.70 -3.57
N ARG A 117 -12.35 -9.76 -3.74
CA ARG A 117 -10.90 -9.60 -3.82
C ARG A 117 -10.48 -8.89 -5.12
N SER A 118 -11.21 -9.09 -6.21
CA SER A 118 -10.88 -8.50 -7.51
C SER A 118 -11.09 -6.98 -7.46
N ASP A 119 -12.17 -6.51 -6.83
CA ASP A 119 -12.42 -5.08 -6.66
C ASP A 119 -11.33 -4.40 -5.80
N TRP A 120 -10.77 -5.13 -4.83
CA TRP A 120 -9.78 -4.60 -3.90
C TRP A 120 -8.35 -4.68 -4.44
N CYS A 121 -7.95 -5.79 -5.04
CA CYS A 121 -6.55 -6.05 -5.40
C CYS A 121 -6.24 -5.85 -6.90
N SER A 122 -7.21 -5.49 -7.74
CA SER A 122 -6.99 -5.29 -9.17
C SER A 122 -6.59 -3.86 -9.50
N TYR A 123 -5.67 -3.69 -10.46
CA TYR A 123 -5.31 -2.41 -11.10
C TYR A 123 -6.52 -1.69 -11.74
N GLN A 124 -7.60 -2.40 -12.06
CA GLN A 124 -8.85 -1.81 -12.58
C GLN A 124 -9.93 -1.62 -11.50
N GLY A 125 -9.63 -1.93 -10.25
CA GLY A 125 -10.57 -1.91 -9.13
C GLY A 125 -10.64 -0.57 -8.41
N TYR A 126 -10.85 -0.64 -7.10
CA TYR A 126 -10.91 0.52 -6.20
C TYR A 126 -9.68 1.44 -6.23
N PRO A 127 -8.43 0.96 -6.41
CA PRO A 127 -7.27 1.85 -6.51
C PRO A 127 -7.37 2.86 -7.66
N ALA A 128 -8.07 2.51 -8.75
CA ALA A 128 -8.23 3.36 -9.93
C ALA A 128 -9.40 4.37 -9.83
N THR A 129 -10.21 4.31 -8.77
CA THR A 129 -11.43 5.12 -8.64
C THR A 129 -11.48 5.91 -7.32
N PRO A 130 -11.37 7.25 -7.36
CA PRO A 130 -11.37 8.07 -6.15
C PRO A 130 -12.76 8.23 -5.51
N THR A 131 -13.82 7.91 -6.26
CA THR A 131 -15.21 8.05 -5.81
C THR A 131 -15.72 6.75 -5.19
N GLY A 132 -16.23 6.87 -3.96
CA GLY A 132 -16.68 5.81 -3.04
C GLY A 132 -17.22 4.54 -3.67
#